data_AF-A0AAJ7TTK2-F1
#
_entry.id   AF-A0AAJ7TTK2-F1
#
_cell.length_a   1.000
_cell.length_b   1.000
_cell.length_c   1.000
_cell.angle_alpha   90.00
_cell.angle_beta   90.00
_cell.angle_gamma   90.00
#
_symmetry.space_group_name_H-M   'P 1'
#
loop_
_entity.id
_entity.type
_entity.pdbx_description
1 polymer ?
#
loop_
_entity_poly.entity_id
_entity_poly.type
_entity_poly.pdbx_seq_one_letter_code
_entity_poly.pdbx_strand_id
1 'polypeptide(L)'
;MKVRYSDSVGPGVVILSRSGVAFKLVTVEEMSEGMKSPVLLEIKKFSSVHRNSFLLLIASFHGQKEMQSMHHLQLRFLTTNLKIMPVHNIKEVMSVMFTITKMMSKPEADVMKKKMAMVSTMVVNKSPVWHLLQHIDIPPESSPPCPATSSLMNRDARGTD
;
A
#
# COMPACT_ATOMS: atom_id res chain seq x y z
N MET A 1 8.57 11.01 24.23
CA MET A 1 8.88 10.70 22.81
C MET A 1 10.06 11.56 22.39
N LYS A 2 11.17 10.98 21.91
CA LYS A 2 12.33 11.77 21.45
C LYS A 2 12.15 12.08 19.96
N VAL A 3 12.08 13.35 19.61
CA VAL A 3 11.97 13.82 18.22
C VAL A 3 13.37 14.08 17.68
N ARG A 4 13.61 13.70 16.42
CA ARG A 4 14.83 14.00 15.68
C ARG A 4 14.43 14.65 14.36
N TYR A 5 15.15 15.69 13.98
CA TYR A 5 15.01 16.35 12.68
C TYR A 5 16.10 15.84 11.74
N SER A 6 15.79 15.75 10.46
CA SER A 6 16.71 15.25 9.45
C SER A 6 16.39 15.86 8.10
N ASP A 7 17.35 16.55 7.48
CA ASP A 7 17.16 17.20 6.18
C ASP A 7 17.09 16.19 5.02
N SER A 8 17.49 14.93 5.27
CA SER A 8 17.34 13.82 4.33
C SER A 8 15.90 13.32 4.20
N VAL A 9 15.01 13.74 5.10
CA VAL A 9 13.61 13.37 5.12
C VAL A 9 12.81 14.50 4.46
N GLY A 10 11.97 14.16 3.49
CA GLY A 10 11.20 15.15 2.75
C GLY A 10 10.27 15.99 3.65
N PRO A 11 9.85 17.19 3.19
CA PRO A 11 8.98 18.05 3.98
C PRO A 11 7.67 17.35 4.34
N GLY A 12 7.15 17.59 5.54
CA GLY A 12 5.89 16.98 6.00
C GLY A 12 5.95 15.46 6.20
N VAL A 13 7.14 14.85 6.23
CA VAL A 13 7.30 13.41 6.50
C VAL A 13 7.66 13.17 7.96
N VAL A 14 6.96 12.22 8.58
CA VAL A 14 7.23 11.75 9.94
C VAL A 14 7.48 10.25 9.91
N ILE A 15 8.63 9.81 10.42
CA ILE A 15 9.03 8.40 10.46
C ILE A 15 9.09 7.95 11.91
N LEU A 16 8.43 6.83 12.21
CA LEU A 16 8.45 6.21 13.53
C LEU A 16 9.27 4.94 13.48
N SER A 17 10.57 5.07 13.80
CA SER A 17 11.54 3.98 13.66
C SER A 17 11.17 2.71 14.43
N ARG A 18 10.48 2.84 15.58
CA ARG A 18 10.07 1.68 16.39
C ARG A 18 8.97 0.83 15.74
N SER A 19 8.08 1.43 14.97
CA SER A 19 7.01 0.73 14.23
C SER A 19 7.37 0.49 12.77
N GLY A 20 8.41 1.15 12.25
CA GLY A 20 8.77 1.11 10.84
C GLY A 20 7.72 1.76 9.93
N VAL A 21 6.83 2.58 10.50
CA VAL A 21 5.77 3.28 9.78
C VAL A 21 6.23 4.69 9.42
N ALA A 22 5.88 5.14 8.22
CA ALA A 22 6.14 6.49 7.75
C ALA A 22 4.83 7.18 7.35
N PHE A 23 4.72 8.46 7.68
CA PHE A 23 3.59 9.32 7.38
C PHE A 23 4.06 10.49 6.51
N LYS A 24 3.30 10.86 5.49
CA LYS A 24 3.44 12.13 4.76
C LYS A 24 2.14 12.90 4.97
N LEU A 25 2.25 14.15 5.44
CA LEU A 25 1.12 15.05 5.62
C LEU A 25 1.04 15.93 4.37
N VAL A 26 -0.16 16.05 3.80
CA VAL A 26 -0.44 16.90 2.64
C VAL A 26 -1.79 17.57 2.87
N THR A 27 -1.93 18.85 2.56
CA THR A 27 -3.24 19.50 2.59
C THR A 27 -3.96 19.37 1.25
N VAL A 28 -5.29 19.50 1.26
CA VAL A 28 -6.04 19.53 0.00
C VAL A 28 -5.65 20.74 -0.86
N GLU A 29 -5.21 21.86 -0.28
CA GLU A 29 -4.70 23.01 -1.06
C GLU A 29 -3.43 22.65 -1.83
N GLU A 30 -2.47 21.99 -1.18
CA GLU A 30 -1.23 21.50 -1.82
C GLU A 30 -1.50 20.50 -2.96
N MET A 31 -2.64 19.80 -2.90
CA MET A 31 -3.11 18.91 -3.95
C MET A 31 -3.96 19.62 -5.03
N SER A 32 -4.62 20.74 -4.69
CA SER A 32 -5.57 21.45 -5.57
C SER A 32 -4.92 22.48 -6.47
N GLU A 33 -3.68 22.91 -6.20
CA GLU A 33 -2.85 23.77 -7.07
C GLU A 33 -2.45 23.12 -8.42
N GLY A 34 -3.23 22.14 -8.84
CA GLY A 34 -3.10 21.25 -9.96
C GLY A 34 -2.50 19.94 -9.48
N MET A 35 -2.91 18.83 -10.10
CA MET A 35 -2.11 17.60 -10.18
C MET A 35 -0.78 17.85 -10.92
N LYS A 36 -0.07 18.94 -10.59
CA LYS A 36 1.24 19.27 -11.08
C LYS A 36 2.18 18.18 -10.58
N SER A 37 3.15 17.84 -11.43
CA SER A 37 4.06 16.72 -11.22
C SER A 37 4.83 16.70 -9.88
N PRO A 38 5.19 17.81 -9.20
CA PRO A 38 6.13 17.73 -8.09
C PRO A 38 5.57 17.05 -6.84
N VAL A 39 4.37 17.42 -6.36
CA VAL A 39 3.78 16.81 -5.14
C VAL A 39 3.49 15.32 -5.37
N LEU A 40 2.94 14.97 -6.53
CA LEU A 40 2.70 13.58 -6.89
C LEU A 40 4.00 12.78 -7.05
N LEU A 41 5.07 13.39 -7.55
CA LEU A 41 6.38 12.77 -7.65
C LEU A 41 6.99 12.53 -6.27
N GLU A 42 6.85 13.48 -5.34
CA GLU A 42 7.25 13.32 -3.95
C GLU A 42 6.49 12.18 -3.28
N ILE A 43 5.16 12.10 -3.46
CA ILE A 43 4.33 11.02 -2.91
C ILE A 43 4.75 9.66 -3.48
N LYS A 44 5.02 9.58 -4.79
CA LYS A 44 5.53 8.35 -5.43
C LYS A 44 6.90 7.95 -4.91
N LYS A 45 7.82 8.92 -4.75
CA LYS A 45 9.16 8.66 -4.17
C LYS A 45 9.04 8.21 -2.72
N PHE A 46 8.16 8.83 -1.95
CA PHE A 46 7.89 8.45 -0.57
C PHE A 46 7.36 7.00 -0.47
N SER A 47 6.40 6.64 -1.33
CA SER A 47 5.82 5.29 -1.32
C SER A 47 6.78 4.21 -1.82
N SER A 48 7.77 4.54 -2.65
CA SER A 48 8.80 3.61 -3.09
C SER A 48 9.87 3.35 -2.02
N VAL A 49 10.17 4.34 -1.18
CA VAL A 49 11.16 4.22 -0.08
C VAL A 49 10.57 3.49 1.13
N HIS A 50 9.28 3.68 1.42
CA HIS A 50 8.66 3.19 2.65
C HIS A 50 7.57 2.12 2.39
N ARG A 51 7.84 0.88 2.84
CA ARG A 51 6.90 -0.25 2.74
C ARG A 51 5.58 -0.05 3.49
N ASN A 52 5.65 0.58 4.67
CA ASN A 52 4.48 0.91 5.49
C ASN A 52 4.26 2.43 5.47
N SER A 53 3.86 2.94 4.32
CA SER A 53 3.63 4.36 4.08
C SER A 53 2.15 4.73 4.18
N PHE A 54 1.89 5.85 4.87
CA PHE A 54 0.56 6.44 5.00
C PHE A 54 0.61 7.90 4.56
N LEU A 55 -0.32 8.31 3.70
CA LEU A 55 -0.56 9.70 3.35
C LEU A 55 -1.76 10.19 4.16
N LEU A 56 -1.58 11.23 4.95
CA LEU A 56 -2.67 11.89 5.67
C LEU A 56 -3.06 13.12 4.86
N LEU A 57 -4.22 13.06 4.20
CA LEU A 57 -4.75 14.17 3.40
C LEU A 57 -5.64 15.04 4.29
N ILE A 58 -5.15 16.23 4.61
CA ILE A 58 -5.76 17.16 5.57
C ILE A 58 -6.74 18.08 4.83
N ALA A 59 -8.01 18.03 5.21
CA ALA A 59 -9.08 18.82 4.61
C ALA A 59 -9.98 19.43 5.70
N SER A 60 -10.10 20.75 5.73
CA SER A 60 -10.97 21.45 6.69
C SER A 60 -12.46 21.09 6.56
N PHE A 61 -12.91 20.65 5.37
CA PHE A 61 -14.28 20.21 5.11
C PHE A 61 -14.32 19.10 4.05
N HIS A 62 -14.99 17.97 4.34
CA HIS A 62 -15.19 16.88 3.38
C HIS A 62 -16.42 17.15 2.50
N GLY A 63 -16.37 18.21 1.70
CA GLY A 63 -17.36 18.41 0.66
C GLY A 63 -17.28 17.30 -0.40
N GLN A 64 -18.32 17.22 -1.23
CA GLN A 64 -18.38 16.25 -2.34
C GLN A 64 -17.14 16.33 -3.24
N LYS A 65 -16.63 17.54 -3.51
CA LYS A 65 -15.46 17.75 -4.38
C LYS A 65 -14.17 17.22 -3.74
N GLU A 66 -13.98 17.45 -2.45
CA GLU A 66 -12.82 16.99 -1.68
C GLU A 66 -12.83 15.46 -1.57
N MET A 67 -14.00 14.87 -1.32
CA MET A 67 -14.17 13.41 -1.28
C MET A 67 -13.95 12.76 -2.65
N GLN A 68 -14.43 13.37 -3.74
CA GLN A 68 -14.14 12.88 -5.09
C GLN A 68 -12.64 12.98 -5.43
N SER A 69 -11.97 14.05 -5.01
CA SER A 69 -10.53 14.22 -5.20
C SER A 69 -9.73 13.18 -4.41
N MET A 70 -10.14 12.91 -3.16
CA MET A 70 -9.59 11.85 -2.32
C MET A 70 -9.75 10.48 -2.99
N HIS A 71 -10.95 10.18 -3.48
CA HIS A 71 -11.25 8.91 -4.14
C HIS A 71 -10.39 8.72 -5.39
N HIS A 72 -10.25 9.74 -6.24
CA HIS A 72 -9.36 9.68 -7.40
C HIS A 72 -7.90 9.45 -7.01
N LEU A 73 -7.43 10.08 -5.93
CA LEU A 73 -6.08 9.86 -5.42
C LEU A 73 -5.90 8.43 -4.90
N GLN A 74 -6.88 7.93 -4.13
CA GLN A 74 -6.91 6.55 -3.67
C GLN A 74 -6.83 5.58 -4.86
N LEU A 75 -7.72 5.72 -5.85
CA LEU A 75 -7.71 4.93 -7.08
C LEU A 75 -6.34 4.92 -7.77
N ARG A 76 -5.71 6.10 -7.87
CA ARG A 76 -4.40 6.26 -8.51
C ARG A 76 -3.26 5.51 -7.79
N PHE A 77 -3.37 5.36 -6.47
CA PHE A 77 -2.36 4.71 -5.64
C PHE A 77 -2.77 3.32 -5.12
N LEU A 78 -3.91 2.78 -5.55
CA LEU A 78 -4.42 1.48 -5.09
C LEU A 78 -3.44 0.32 -5.25
N THR A 79 -2.63 0.36 -6.32
CA THR A 79 -1.65 -0.68 -6.62
C THR A 79 -0.32 -0.49 -5.90
N THR A 80 -0.17 0.60 -5.16
CA THR A 80 1.05 0.94 -4.42
C THR A 80 0.93 0.59 -2.95
N ASN A 81 2.06 0.57 -2.24
CA ASN A 81 2.06 0.31 -0.80
C ASN A 81 1.52 1.48 0.06
N LEU A 82 1.11 2.58 -0.57
CA LEU A 82 0.63 3.80 0.07
C LEU A 82 -0.84 3.68 0.50
N LYS A 83 -1.12 3.90 1.78
CA LYS A 83 -2.49 4.02 2.28
C LYS A 83 -2.84 5.50 2.47
N ILE A 84 -3.96 5.95 1.93
CA ILE A 84 -4.38 7.35 1.99
C ILE A 84 -5.55 7.49 2.97
N MET A 85 -5.41 8.34 3.98
CA MET A 85 -6.41 8.59 5.02
C MET A 85 -6.88 10.05 5.00
N PRO A 86 -8.20 10.31 4.91
CA PRO A 86 -8.76 11.63 5.17
C PRO A 86 -8.57 12.05 6.62
N VAL A 87 -8.25 13.32 6.86
CA VAL A 87 -8.13 13.89 8.20
C VAL A 87 -8.60 15.35 8.21
N HIS A 88 -9.30 15.78 9.26
CA HIS A 88 -9.88 17.12 9.36
C HIS A 88 -9.00 18.16 10.04
N ASN A 89 -8.22 17.72 11.04
CA ASN A 89 -7.46 18.63 11.89
C ASN A 89 -6.27 17.92 12.53
N ILE A 90 -5.38 18.71 13.15
CA ILE A 90 -4.15 18.22 13.76
C ILE A 90 -4.41 17.21 14.89
N LYS A 91 -5.49 17.39 15.67
CA LYS A 91 -5.85 16.44 16.74
C LYS A 91 -6.16 15.06 16.16
N GLU A 92 -6.90 15.02 15.06
CA GLU A 92 -7.19 13.79 14.34
C GLU A 92 -5.94 13.22 13.67
N VAL A 93 -5.07 14.06 13.09
CA VAL A 93 -3.77 13.62 12.53
C VAL A 93 -2.99 12.84 13.60
N MET A 94 -2.85 13.42 14.79
CA MET A 94 -2.14 12.79 15.89
C MET A 94 -2.81 11.51 16.36
N SER A 95 -4.14 11.50 16.44
CA SER A 95 -4.93 10.31 16.80
C SER A 95 -4.74 9.17 15.81
N VAL A 96 -4.82 9.46 14.51
CA VAL A 96 -4.64 8.49 13.42
C VAL A 96 -3.22 7.96 13.41
N MET A 97 -2.21 8.84 13.49
CA MET A 97 -0.81 8.44 13.56
C MET A 97 -0.54 7.53 14.76
N PHE A 98 -1.02 7.89 15.94
CA PHE A 98 -0.82 7.09 17.16
C PHE A 98 -1.53 5.74 17.07
N THR A 99 -2.76 5.73 16.58
CA THR A 99 -3.55 4.50 16.40
C THR A 99 -2.88 3.56 15.42
N ILE A 100 -2.50 4.04 14.23
CA ILE A 100 -1.79 3.22 13.23
C ILE A 100 -0.48 2.70 13.82
N THR A 101 0.31 3.56 14.45
CA THR A 101 1.60 3.17 15.04
C THR A 101 1.44 2.08 16.09
N LYS A 102 0.44 2.21 16.95
CA LYS A 102 0.11 1.22 17.98
C LYS A 102 -0.41 -0.07 17.36
N MET A 103 -1.22 0.00 16.31
CA MET A 103 -1.75 -1.20 15.65
C MET A 103 -0.68 -1.95 14.85
N MET A 104 0.35 -1.23 14.39
CA MET A 104 1.47 -1.78 13.63
C MET A 104 2.66 -2.19 14.52
N SER A 105 2.63 -1.93 15.84
CA SER A 105 3.64 -2.47 16.75
C SER A 105 3.46 -3.96 16.96
N LYS A 106 4.56 -4.69 17.14
CA LYS A 106 4.59 -6.16 17.17
C LYS A 106 3.50 -6.82 18.04
N PRO A 107 3.32 -6.48 19.33
CA PRO A 107 2.37 -7.21 20.16
C PRO A 107 0.91 -7.02 19.69
N GLU A 108 0.54 -5.81 19.29
CA GLU A 108 -0.80 -5.50 18.81
C GLU A 108 -1.06 -6.03 17.39
N ALA A 109 -0.04 -5.96 16.52
CA ALA A 109 -0.11 -6.47 15.15
C ALA A 109 -0.37 -7.99 15.14
N ASP A 110 0.27 -8.73 16.04
CA ASP A 110 0.06 -10.19 16.17
C ASP A 110 -1.35 -10.52 16.66
N VAL A 111 -1.84 -9.78 17.66
CA VAL A 111 -3.22 -9.92 18.14
C VAL A 111 -4.22 -9.61 17.02
N MET A 112 -3.98 -8.55 16.25
CA MET A 112 -4.84 -8.15 15.13
C MET A 112 -4.83 -9.19 14.02
N LYS A 113 -3.65 -9.71 13.66
CA LYS A 113 -3.50 -10.78 12.67
C LYS A 113 -4.27 -12.03 13.08
N LYS A 114 -4.19 -12.43 14.36
CA LYS A 114 -4.94 -13.58 14.89
C LYS A 114 -6.45 -13.35 14.82
N LYS A 115 -6.92 -12.17 15.23
CA LYS A 115 -8.34 -11.79 15.14
C LYS A 115 -8.82 -11.80 13.69
N MET A 116 -8.06 -11.20 12.78
CA MET A 116 -8.45 -11.11 11.38
C MET A 116 -8.42 -12.47 10.68
N ALA A 117 -7.47 -13.34 11.01
CA ALA A 117 -7.47 -14.72 10.57
C ALA A 117 -8.75 -15.45 11.03
N MET A 118 -9.12 -15.31 12.31
CA MET A 118 -10.36 -15.89 12.84
C MET A 118 -11.62 -15.34 12.13
N VAL A 119 -11.69 -14.03 11.89
CA VAL A 119 -12.83 -13.43 11.17
C VAL A 119 -12.86 -13.93 9.73
N SER A 120 -11.72 -14.01 9.06
CA SER A 120 -11.64 -14.50 7.68
C SER A 120 -12.10 -15.95 7.56
N THR A 121 -11.73 -16.82 8.51
CA THR A 121 -12.21 -18.21 8.52
C THR A 121 -13.69 -18.28 8.82
N MET A 122 -14.21 -17.45 9.72
CA MET A 122 -15.66 -17.37 9.97
C MET A 122 -16.43 -16.92 8.73
N VAL A 123 -15.94 -15.90 8.01
CA VAL A 123 -16.58 -15.40 6.79
C VAL A 123 -16.55 -16.46 5.69
N VAL A 124 -15.41 -17.11 5.46
CA VAL A 124 -15.28 -18.18 4.46
C VAL A 124 -16.15 -19.39 4.83
N ASN A 125 -16.10 -19.87 6.06
CA ASN A 125 -16.88 -21.03 6.51
C ASN A 125 -18.38 -20.77 6.54
N LYS A 126 -18.82 -19.52 6.77
CA LYS A 126 -20.24 -19.14 6.72
C LYS A 126 -20.67 -18.62 5.36
N SER A 127 -19.77 -18.58 4.37
CA SER A 127 -20.07 -18.06 3.04
C SER A 127 -20.85 -19.11 2.24
N PRO A 128 -22.10 -18.81 1.83
CA PRO A 128 -22.87 -19.72 0.98
C PRO A 128 -22.18 -19.98 -0.36
N VAL A 129 -21.48 -18.97 -0.89
CA VAL A 129 -20.71 -19.06 -2.14
C VAL A 129 -19.56 -20.04 -2.00
N TRP A 130 -18.87 -20.05 -0.85
CA TRP A 130 -17.76 -20.97 -0.62
C TRP A 130 -18.24 -22.42 -0.57
N HIS A 131 -19.39 -22.69 0.06
CA HIS A 131 -20.03 -24.00 0.03
C HIS A 131 -20.41 -24.44 -1.39
N LEU A 132 -20.95 -23.54 -2.20
CA LEU A 132 -21.28 -23.85 -3.60
C LEU A 132 -20.01 -24.16 -4.42
N LEU A 133 -18.93 -23.39 -4.25
CA LEU A 133 -17.65 -23.62 -4.92
C LEU A 133 -17.02 -24.97 -4.58
N GLN A 134 -17.19 -25.47 -3.34
CA GLN A 134 -16.71 -26.79 -2.94
C GLN A 134 -17.37 -27.95 -3.70
N HIS A 135 -18.55 -27.72 -4.27
CA HIS A 135 -19.30 -28.71 -5.05
C HIS A 135 -19.13 -28.55 -6.57
N ILE A 136 -18.37 -27.55 -7.02
CA ILE A 136 -18.03 -27.38 -8.43
C ILE A 136 -16.71 -28.12 -8.67
N ASP A 137 -16.78 -29.24 -9.39
CA ASP A 137 -15.57 -29.87 -9.94
C ASP A 137 -15.00 -28.95 -11.02
N ILE A 138 -14.01 -28.14 -10.65
CA ILE A 138 -13.22 -27.36 -11.60
C ILE A 138 -12.26 -28.36 -12.27
N PRO A 139 -12.37 -28.63 -13.58
CA PRO A 139 -11.42 -29.48 -14.27
C PRO A 139 -10.02 -28.88 -14.12
N PRO A 140 -8.97 -29.69 -13.87
CA PRO A 140 -7.61 -29.18 -13.87
C PRO A 140 -7.33 -28.52 -15.22
N GLU A 141 -6.93 -27.26 -15.17
CA GLU A 141 -6.53 -26.46 -16.32
C GLU A 141 -5.49 -27.26 -17.13
N SER A 142 -5.91 -27.78 -18.29
CA SER A 142 -5.02 -28.47 -19.23
C SER A 142 -4.10 -27.42 -19.84
N SER A 143 -2.99 -27.16 -19.17
CA SER A 143 -1.89 -26.38 -19.71
C SER A 143 -1.49 -26.95 -21.07
N PRO A 144 -1.48 -26.17 -22.16
CA PRO A 144 -0.92 -26.64 -23.41
C PRO A 144 0.58 -26.90 -23.21
N PRO A 145 1.13 -27.99 -23.78
CA PRO A 145 2.53 -28.33 -23.60
C PRO A 145 3.42 -27.18 -24.09
N CYS A 146 4.30 -26.71 -23.22
CA CYS A 146 5.37 -25.78 -23.59
C CYS A 146 6.17 -26.41 -24.75
N PRO A 147 6.38 -25.72 -25.89
CA PRO A 147 7.24 -26.24 -26.93
C PRO A 147 8.66 -26.36 -26.36
N ALA A 148 9.17 -27.59 -26.32
CA ALA A 148 10.54 -27.88 -25.92
C ALA A 148 11.49 -27.01 -26.75
N THR A 149 12.29 -26.22 -26.05
CA THR A 149 13.37 -25.43 -26.63
C THR A 149 14.39 -26.41 -27.20
N SER A 150 14.42 -26.57 -28.52
CA SER A 150 15.45 -27.37 -29.18
C SER A 150 16.80 -26.67 -28.97
N SER A 151 17.67 -27.39 -28.29
CA SER A 151 19.07 -27.08 -28.08
C SER A 151 19.76 -26.95 -29.44
N LEU A 152 19.98 -25.71 -29.91
CA LEU A 152 21.01 -25.42 -30.91
C LEU A 152 22.36 -25.42 -30.20
N MET A 153 22.89 -26.63 -29.97
CA MET A 153 24.34 -26.84 -29.90
C MET A 153 24.91 -26.56 -31.30
N ASN A 154 25.56 -25.42 -31.47
CA ASN A 154 26.72 -25.33 -32.36
C ASN A 154 27.55 -24.08 -32.02
N ARG A 155 28.47 -24.25 -31.08
CA ARG A 155 29.73 -23.51 -31.03
C ARG A 155 30.82 -24.55 -31.02
N ASP A 156 31.53 -24.69 -32.13
CA ASP A 156 33.00 -24.73 -32.18
C ASP A 156 33.46 -25.12 -33.59
N ALA A 157 33.97 -24.14 -34.31
CA ALA A 157 35.00 -24.35 -35.32
C ALA A 157 35.83 -23.06 -35.38
N ARG A 158 36.76 -22.94 -34.42
CA ARG A 158 37.91 -22.04 -34.51
C ARG A 158 38.84 -22.58 -35.58
N GLY A 159 39.30 -21.72 -36.47
CA GLY A 159 40.36 -22.05 -37.41
C GLY A 159 41.71 -22.22 -36.71
N THR A 160 42.56 -23.02 -37.36
CA THR A 160 44.01 -22.86 -37.48
C THR A 160 44.45 -23.81 -38.61
N ASP A 161 45.19 -23.21 -39.56
CA ASP A 161 46.02 -23.75 -40.65
C ASP A 161 45.37 -24.54 -41.80
#